data_AF-A0A1Y3P5E5-F1
#
_entry.id   AF-A0A1Y3P5E5-F1
#
_cell.length_a   1.000
_cell.length_b   1.000
_cell.length_c   1.000
_cell.angle_alpha   90.00
_cell.angle_beta   90.00
_cell.angle_gamma   90.00
#
_symmetry.space_group_name_H-M   'P 1'
#
loop_
_entity.id
_entity.type
_entity.pdbx_description
1 polymer ?
#
loop_
_entity_poly.entity_id
_entity_poly.type
_entity_poly.pdbx_seq_one_letter_code
_entity_poly.pdbx_strand_id
1 'polypeptide(L)'
;MDAGKQPSEDGFTHIQRLTPGKVDIVLGAHPGKRRPAHRSKRRGYSSLLILLAIAGFAAYLLFPRAKPLPQASRPTIEQPVAVATEPPPALIETPPQPAPPLAAEPYLGPNVVRREVPPPSAQPLDECMKNGNVIDENVLNCRFGQVPKATEREPAKGMVSSSYMANFKSDLARTNSERATRAFSVASVSFRAVDSRSRYHADFRVFNNHIDNSSVCMNFSKGSVENRECRRAAVVFFKESCQEWTKRAAKDRDEQSKQTQERYCEANRTFEAG
;
A
#
# COMPACT_ATOMS: atom_id res chain seq x y z
N MET A 1 51.45 31.36 4.29
CA MET A 1 50.76 31.09 5.56
C MET A 1 49.35 31.63 5.41
N ASP A 2 48.37 30.78 5.11
CA ASP A 2 46.97 31.12 5.38
C ASP A 2 46.19 29.82 5.61
N ALA A 3 45.53 29.80 6.77
CA ALA A 3 44.99 28.62 7.40
C ALA A 3 43.66 28.21 6.75
N GLY A 4 43.57 26.95 6.32
CA GLY A 4 42.33 26.35 5.85
C GLY A 4 41.30 26.25 6.97
N LYS A 5 40.20 26.98 6.84
CA LYS A 5 38.98 26.77 7.65
C LYS A 5 38.29 25.50 7.19
N GLN A 6 38.18 24.51 8.07
CA GLN A 6 37.24 23.40 7.90
C GLN A 6 35.80 23.90 8.06
N PRO A 7 34.85 23.48 7.21
CA PRO A 7 33.44 23.79 7.40
C PRO A 7 32.83 22.91 8.49
N SER A 8 31.95 23.51 9.29
CA SER A 8 31.18 22.86 10.36
C SER A 8 30.20 21.83 9.80
N GLU A 9 30.12 20.68 10.46
CA GLU A 9 29.12 19.64 10.21
C GLU A 9 27.75 20.05 10.76
N ASP A 10 27.14 21.04 10.13
CA ASP A 10 25.69 21.21 10.21
C ASP A 10 25.10 20.33 9.12
N GLY A 11 24.26 19.36 9.48
CA GLY A 11 23.71 18.31 8.60
C GLY A 11 22.77 18.80 7.48
N PHE A 12 23.01 20.00 6.96
CA PHE A 12 22.33 20.61 5.84
C PHE A 12 23.20 20.50 4.58
N THR A 13 22.72 19.77 3.58
CA THR A 13 23.36 19.71 2.26
C THR A 13 23.20 21.06 1.55
N HIS A 14 24.25 21.87 1.55
CA HIS A 14 24.28 23.12 0.81
C HIS A 14 24.53 22.80 -0.68
N ILE A 15 23.47 22.78 -1.49
CA ILE A 15 23.62 22.58 -2.94
C ILE A 15 24.06 23.91 -3.56
N GLN A 16 25.37 24.10 -3.70
CA GLN A 16 25.93 25.24 -4.41
C GLN A 16 25.79 24.99 -5.92
N ARG A 17 25.11 25.89 -6.65
CA ARG A 17 25.01 25.80 -8.12
C ARG A 17 26.38 26.06 -8.74
N LEU A 18 27.00 25.04 -9.34
CA LEU A 18 28.20 25.23 -10.14
C LEU A 18 27.86 25.93 -11.48
N THR A 19 28.81 26.70 -11.98
CA THR A 19 28.77 27.34 -13.31
C THR A 19 28.64 26.30 -14.43
N PRO A 20 27.95 26.64 -15.55
CA PRO A 20 27.66 25.68 -16.60
C PRO A 20 28.96 25.24 -17.29
N GLY A 21 29.30 23.94 -17.19
CA GLY A 21 30.48 23.35 -17.84
C GLY A 21 31.27 22.34 -17.00
N LYS A 22 30.97 22.19 -15.70
CA LYS A 22 31.55 21.13 -14.85
C LYS A 22 30.46 20.18 -14.36
N VAL A 23 30.63 18.89 -14.66
CA VAL A 23 29.79 17.80 -14.15
C VAL A 23 30.58 17.12 -13.03
N ASP A 24 30.07 17.15 -11.82
CA ASP A 24 30.68 16.46 -10.68
C ASP A 24 30.14 15.02 -10.67
N ILE A 25 31.00 14.05 -10.99
CA ILE A 25 30.63 12.63 -10.94
C ILE A 25 30.80 12.19 -9.50
N VAL A 26 29.72 12.31 -8.71
CA VAL A 26 29.65 11.72 -7.38
C VAL A 26 29.50 10.22 -7.54
N LEU A 27 30.62 9.49 -7.56
CA LEU A 27 30.64 8.05 -7.35
C LEU A 27 30.10 7.80 -5.95
N GLY A 28 28.81 7.45 -5.86
CA GLY A 28 28.11 7.24 -4.60
C GLY A 28 28.79 6.16 -3.76
N ALA A 29 29.59 6.58 -2.77
CA ALA A 29 30.02 5.71 -1.70
C ALA A 29 28.78 5.33 -0.88
N HIS A 30 28.42 4.05 -0.91
CA HIS A 30 27.31 3.52 -0.11
C HIS A 30 27.56 3.82 1.37
N PRO A 31 26.57 4.33 2.12
CA PRO A 31 26.74 4.55 3.55
C PRO A 31 26.95 3.20 4.25
N GLY A 32 28.16 2.99 4.76
CA GLY A 32 28.47 1.83 5.59
C GLY A 32 27.51 1.73 6.78
N LYS A 33 27.00 0.52 7.03
CA LYS A 33 26.11 0.20 8.16
C LYS A 33 26.65 0.81 9.46
N ARG A 34 26.04 1.90 9.93
CA ARG A 34 26.25 2.40 11.28
C ARG A 34 25.69 1.36 12.25
N ARG A 35 26.57 0.76 13.06
CA ARG A 35 26.15 -0.04 14.21
C ARG A 35 25.39 0.89 15.17
N PRO A 36 24.21 0.51 15.68
CA PRO A 36 23.51 1.33 16.65
C PRO A 36 24.41 1.52 17.87
N ALA A 37 24.72 2.77 18.20
CA ALA A 37 25.36 3.11 19.45
C ALA A 37 24.49 2.55 20.59
N HIS A 38 25.05 1.65 21.37
CA HIS A 38 24.38 1.05 22.51
C HIS A 38 24.07 2.18 23.50
N ARG A 39 22.82 2.64 23.52
CA ARG A 39 22.31 3.65 24.45
C ARG A 39 22.62 3.14 25.86
N SER A 40 23.54 3.81 26.56
CA SER A 40 23.89 3.42 27.92
C SER A 40 22.63 3.53 28.77
N LYS A 41 22.18 2.37 29.23
CA LYS A 41 20.95 2.22 30.00
C LYS A 41 21.21 2.92 31.33
N ARG A 42 20.55 4.07 31.54
CA ARG A 42 20.54 4.85 32.79
C ARG A 42 20.02 3.93 33.91
N ARG A 43 20.92 3.15 34.52
CA ARG A 43 20.71 2.39 35.75
C ARG A 43 20.61 3.42 36.86
N GLY A 44 19.44 3.55 37.47
CA GLY A 44 19.23 4.48 38.57
C GLY A 44 18.00 4.17 39.40
N TYR A 45 16.86 3.89 38.78
CA TYR A 45 15.60 3.72 39.54
C TYR A 45 14.72 2.56 39.08
N SER A 46 14.90 2.04 37.86
CA SER A 46 14.07 0.93 37.36
C SER A 46 14.31 -0.38 38.13
N SER A 47 15.54 -0.70 38.52
CA SER A 47 15.82 -1.90 39.33
C SER A 47 15.25 -1.78 40.76
N LEU A 48 15.27 -0.57 41.33
CA LEU A 48 14.69 -0.30 42.65
C LEU A 48 13.16 -0.43 42.62
N LEU A 49 12.50 0.07 41.58
CA LEU A 49 11.06 -0.10 41.41
C LEU A 49 10.65 -1.56 41.23
N ILE A 50 11.44 -2.34 40.48
CA ILE A 50 11.19 -3.79 40.33
C ILE A 50 11.34 -4.51 41.67
N LEU A 51 12.38 -4.20 42.45
CA LEU A 51 12.57 -4.80 43.78
C LEU A 51 11.44 -4.46 44.75
N LEU A 52 10.96 -3.21 44.75
CA LEU A 52 9.81 -2.79 45.57
C LEU A 52 8.51 -3.52 45.17
N ALA A 53 8.27 -3.69 43.87
CA ALA A 53 7.12 -4.43 43.38
C ALA A 53 7.15 -5.91 43.80
N ILE A 54 8.32 -6.55 43.73
CA ILE A 54 8.51 -7.94 44.17
C ILE A 54 8.30 -8.06 45.68
N ALA A 55 8.86 -7.14 46.48
CA ALA A 55 8.69 -7.14 47.93
C ALA A 55 7.22 -6.94 48.34
N GLY A 56 6.49 -6.03 47.67
CA GLY A 56 5.06 -5.83 47.89
C GLY A 56 4.23 -7.07 47.52
N PHE A 57 4.57 -7.73 46.41
CA PHE A 57 3.90 -8.96 45.99
C PHE A 57 4.18 -10.13 46.95
N ALA A 58 5.43 -10.27 47.42
CA ALA A 58 5.79 -11.28 48.41
C ALA A 58 5.07 -11.05 49.74
N ALA A 59 4.99 -9.80 50.21
CA ALA A 59 4.20 -9.46 51.40
C ALA A 59 2.73 -9.81 51.20
N TYR A 60 2.15 -9.50 50.04
CA TYR A 60 0.76 -9.84 49.72
C TYR A 60 0.47 -11.35 49.71
N LEU A 61 1.43 -12.18 49.29
CA LEU A 61 1.32 -13.64 49.34
C LEU A 61 1.46 -14.18 50.77
N LEU A 62 2.23 -13.51 51.62
CA LEU A 62 2.49 -13.91 53.02
C LEU A 62 1.40 -13.45 54.00
N PHE A 63 0.57 -12.47 53.64
CA PHE A 63 -0.66 -12.17 54.37
C PHE A 63 -1.75 -13.14 53.90
N PRO A 64 -2.12 -14.17 54.69
CA PRO A 64 -3.25 -15.01 54.34
C PRO A 64 -4.49 -14.12 54.28
N ARG A 65 -5.07 -13.98 53.09
CA ARG A 65 -6.44 -13.51 52.97
C ARG A 65 -7.29 -14.39 53.89
N ALA A 66 -7.80 -13.80 54.97
CA ALA A 66 -8.91 -14.37 55.71
C ALA A 66 -10.03 -14.60 54.68
N LYS A 67 -10.23 -15.87 54.32
CA LYS A 67 -11.27 -16.28 53.37
C LYS A 67 -12.62 -16.06 54.06
N PRO A 68 -13.54 -15.25 53.52
CA PRO A 68 -14.94 -15.43 53.84
C PRO A 68 -15.35 -16.81 53.33
N LEU A 69 -15.97 -17.62 54.19
CA LEU A 69 -16.43 -18.96 53.83
C LEU A 69 -17.42 -18.91 52.65
N PRO A 70 -17.44 -19.96 51.81
CA PRO A 70 -18.43 -20.13 50.76
C PRO A 70 -19.77 -20.56 51.37
N GLN A 71 -20.83 -19.78 51.16
CA GLN A 71 -22.19 -20.27 51.35
C GLN A 71 -22.59 -21.13 50.14
N ALA A 72 -22.87 -22.40 50.42
CA ALA A 72 -23.31 -23.39 49.47
C ALA A 72 -24.83 -23.31 49.19
N SER A 73 -25.16 -23.55 47.93
CA SER A 73 -26.31 -24.30 47.38
C SER A 73 -27.75 -23.95 47.78
N ARG A 74 -28.53 -23.55 46.76
CA ARG A 74 -29.85 -24.14 46.48
C ARG A 74 -30.00 -24.37 44.96
N PRO A 75 -30.13 -25.63 44.50
CA PRO A 75 -30.74 -25.97 43.20
C PRO A 75 -32.22 -26.38 43.41
N THR A 76 -32.89 -26.82 42.33
CA THR A 76 -34.32 -27.25 42.18
C THR A 76 -35.19 -26.09 41.69
N ILE A 77 -35.84 -26.11 40.51
CA ILE A 77 -36.74 -27.10 39.87
C ILE A 77 -36.56 -26.93 38.33
N GLU A 78 -36.17 -27.90 37.50
CA GLU A 78 -36.87 -29.07 36.93
C GLU A 78 -38.11 -28.80 36.04
N GLN A 79 -37.95 -29.14 34.74
CA GLN A 79 -38.94 -29.54 33.71
C GLN A 79 -39.87 -28.50 33.01
N PRO A 80 -40.34 -28.77 31.76
CA PRO A 80 -39.89 -29.73 30.74
C PRO A 80 -39.76 -29.17 29.30
N VAL A 81 -39.11 -30.00 28.49
CA VAL A 81 -39.04 -30.12 27.02
C VAL A 81 -40.25 -29.57 26.24
N ALA A 82 -39.99 -28.74 25.22
CA ALA A 82 -40.87 -28.58 24.07
C ALA A 82 -40.05 -28.53 22.78
N VAL A 83 -40.01 -29.69 22.12
CA VAL A 83 -40.25 -29.92 20.69
C VAL A 83 -39.46 -29.06 19.70
N ALA A 84 -38.53 -29.75 19.03
CA ALA A 84 -37.96 -29.39 17.75
C ALA A 84 -39.07 -29.06 16.72
N THR A 85 -38.95 -27.92 16.05
CA THR A 85 -39.59 -27.71 14.75
C THR A 85 -38.55 -27.13 13.82
N GLU A 86 -38.08 -28.03 12.97
CA GLU A 86 -37.20 -27.81 11.83
C GLU A 86 -37.90 -26.89 10.82
N PRO A 87 -37.18 -25.92 10.23
CA PRO A 87 -37.76 -24.92 9.34
C PRO A 87 -38.18 -25.56 8.00
N PRO A 88 -39.31 -25.13 7.40
CA PRO A 88 -39.68 -25.57 6.07
C PRO A 88 -38.61 -25.10 5.05
N PRO A 89 -38.24 -25.96 4.08
CA PRO A 89 -37.18 -25.67 3.13
C PRO A 89 -37.55 -24.47 2.25
N ALA A 90 -36.61 -23.52 2.18
CA ALA A 90 -36.65 -22.40 1.27
C ALA A 90 -36.74 -22.89 -0.18
N LEU A 91 -37.71 -22.34 -0.90
CA LEU A 91 -37.83 -22.45 -2.35
C LEU A 91 -36.53 -21.94 -3.00
N ILE A 92 -35.92 -22.81 -3.81
CA ILE A 92 -34.74 -22.51 -4.59
C ILE A 92 -35.15 -21.54 -5.71
N GLU A 93 -34.73 -20.28 -5.60
CA GLU A 93 -34.77 -19.33 -6.71
C GLU A 93 -33.65 -19.67 -7.72
N THR A 94 -34.08 -19.94 -8.94
CA THR A 94 -33.26 -20.26 -10.11
C THR A 94 -32.35 -19.08 -10.48
N PRO A 95 -31.04 -19.28 -10.71
CA PRO A 95 -30.16 -18.23 -11.24
C PRO A 95 -30.49 -17.92 -12.71
N PRO A 96 -30.59 -16.65 -13.12
CA PRO A 96 -30.74 -16.30 -14.53
C PRO A 96 -29.46 -16.60 -15.31
N GLN A 97 -29.62 -17.31 -16.43
CA GLN A 97 -28.57 -17.63 -17.38
C GLN A 97 -27.90 -16.36 -17.95
N PRO A 98 -26.56 -16.34 -18.10
CA PRO A 98 -25.85 -15.26 -18.78
C PRO A 98 -26.12 -15.28 -20.29
N ALA A 99 -26.48 -14.11 -20.84
CA ALA A 99 -26.69 -13.88 -22.26
C ALA A 99 -25.38 -14.07 -23.08
N PRO A 100 -25.46 -14.55 -24.33
CA PRO A 100 -24.29 -14.77 -25.18
C PRO A 100 -23.63 -13.45 -25.61
N PRO A 101 -22.29 -13.42 -25.77
CA PRO A 101 -21.57 -12.22 -26.21
C PRO A 101 -21.89 -11.87 -27.66
N LEU A 102 -22.26 -10.61 -27.89
CA LEU A 102 -22.44 -10.00 -29.19
C LEU A 102 -21.15 -10.09 -30.03
N ALA A 103 -21.32 -10.43 -31.30
CA ALA A 103 -20.28 -10.61 -32.29
C ALA A 103 -19.34 -9.40 -32.41
N ALA A 104 -18.04 -9.68 -32.54
CA ALA A 104 -17.03 -8.68 -32.84
C ALA A 104 -17.24 -8.11 -34.24
N GLU A 105 -17.41 -6.80 -34.36
CA GLU A 105 -17.36 -6.12 -35.66
C GLU A 105 -15.93 -6.19 -36.25
N PRO A 106 -15.79 -6.40 -37.57
CA PRO A 106 -14.48 -6.44 -38.22
C PRO A 106 -13.82 -5.05 -38.24
N TYR A 107 -12.58 -4.99 -37.76
CA TYR A 107 -11.74 -3.80 -37.78
C TYR A 107 -11.39 -3.39 -39.23
N LEU A 108 -11.99 -2.31 -39.73
CA LEU A 108 -11.59 -1.67 -40.98
C LEU A 108 -10.35 -0.78 -40.73
N GLY A 109 -9.16 -1.36 -40.91
CA GLY A 109 -7.92 -0.59 -40.97
C GLY A 109 -7.83 0.24 -42.27
N PRO A 110 -7.21 1.43 -42.25
CA PRO A 110 -7.04 2.23 -43.46
C PRO A 110 -6.11 1.51 -44.45
N ASN A 111 -6.59 1.34 -45.68
CA ASN A 111 -5.82 0.78 -46.79
C ASN A 111 -4.71 1.76 -47.15
N VAL A 112 -3.47 1.47 -46.75
CA VAL A 112 -2.32 2.27 -47.14
C VAL A 112 -2.00 1.91 -48.58
N VAL A 113 -2.52 2.70 -49.52
CA VAL A 113 -2.12 2.63 -50.92
C VAL A 113 -0.62 2.94 -50.98
N ARG A 114 0.20 1.90 -51.14
CA ARG A 114 1.61 2.05 -51.48
C ARG A 114 1.66 2.63 -52.89
N ARG A 115 1.86 3.94 -52.99
CA ARG A 115 2.16 4.58 -54.26
C ARG A 115 3.58 4.17 -54.65
N GLU A 116 3.71 3.05 -55.35
CA GLU A 116 4.93 2.71 -56.07
C GLU A 116 5.09 3.72 -57.20
N VAL A 117 5.83 4.79 -56.91
CA VAL A 117 6.37 5.68 -57.93
C VAL A 117 7.45 4.86 -58.66
N PRO A 118 7.36 4.66 -59.99
CA PRO A 118 8.44 4.04 -60.74
C PRO A 118 9.69 4.91 -60.59
N PRO A 119 10.87 4.36 -60.25
CA PRO A 119 12.06 5.18 -60.14
C PRO A 119 12.41 5.75 -61.53
N PRO A 120 12.47 7.09 -61.70
CA PRO A 120 13.07 7.64 -62.90
C PRO A 120 14.57 7.37 -62.83
N SER A 121 15.09 6.55 -63.74
CA SER A 121 16.51 6.46 -64.14
C SER A 121 17.53 6.71 -63.02
N ALA A 122 17.67 5.80 -62.05
CA ALA A 122 18.72 5.90 -61.05
C ALA A 122 20.10 5.70 -61.71
N GLN A 123 21.00 6.67 -61.61
CA GLN A 123 22.38 6.53 -62.08
C GLN A 123 23.13 5.45 -61.27
N PRO A 124 24.13 4.76 -61.86
CA PRO A 124 24.90 3.75 -61.14
C PRO A 124 25.63 4.38 -59.95
N LEU A 125 25.57 3.70 -58.80
CA LEU A 125 26.11 4.21 -57.53
C LEU A 125 27.62 4.50 -57.63
N ASP A 126 28.35 3.70 -58.40
CA ASP A 126 29.79 3.83 -58.61
C ASP A 126 30.19 5.18 -59.23
N GLU A 127 29.32 5.76 -60.06
CA GLU A 127 29.57 7.04 -60.72
C GLU A 127 29.30 8.24 -59.79
N CYS A 128 28.45 8.03 -58.78
CA CYS A 128 28.15 9.01 -57.74
C CYS A 128 29.07 8.91 -56.52
N MET A 129 29.69 7.76 -56.27
CA MET A 129 30.67 7.56 -55.20
C MET A 129 32.06 7.94 -55.70
N LYS A 130 32.46 9.20 -55.47
CA LYS A 130 33.80 9.71 -55.79
C LYS A 130 34.89 9.12 -54.86
N ASN A 131 35.18 7.83 -55.01
CA ASN A 131 36.26 7.07 -54.35
C ASN A 131 36.24 7.05 -52.79
N GLY A 132 35.12 7.39 -52.17
CA GLY A 132 34.92 7.33 -50.72
C GLY A 132 33.83 6.34 -50.34
N ASN A 133 33.99 5.63 -49.23
CA ASN A 133 33.00 4.67 -48.70
C ASN A 133 31.83 5.32 -47.93
N VAL A 134 31.69 6.65 -47.99
CA VAL A 134 30.70 7.40 -47.21
C VAL A 134 29.55 7.85 -48.13
N ILE A 135 28.33 7.41 -47.81
CA ILE A 135 27.12 7.78 -48.55
C ILE A 135 26.57 9.06 -47.92
N ASP A 136 26.91 10.20 -48.51
CA ASP A 136 26.39 11.51 -48.11
C ASP A 136 25.15 11.93 -48.91
N GLU A 137 24.46 12.98 -48.47
CA GLU A 137 23.28 13.58 -49.13
C GLU A 137 23.59 13.93 -50.61
N ASN A 138 24.85 14.22 -50.94
CA ASN A 138 25.31 14.45 -52.31
C ASN A 138 25.29 13.19 -53.20
N VAL A 139 25.59 12.02 -52.64
CA VAL A 139 25.53 10.73 -53.36
C VAL A 139 24.08 10.35 -53.61
N LEU A 140 23.21 10.58 -52.62
CA LEU A 140 21.76 10.42 -52.75
C LEU A 140 21.18 11.35 -53.81
N ASN A 141 21.60 12.62 -53.82
CA ASN A 141 21.11 13.60 -54.79
C ASN A 141 21.63 13.33 -56.22
N CYS A 142 22.85 12.82 -56.36
CA CYS A 142 23.41 12.40 -57.65
C CYS A 142 22.63 11.22 -58.23
N ARG A 143 22.32 10.22 -57.39
CA ARG A 143 21.67 8.98 -57.84
C ARG A 143 20.18 9.14 -58.09
N PHE A 144 19.49 9.94 -57.28
CA PHE A 144 18.03 10.02 -57.24
C PHE A 144 17.45 11.42 -57.51
N GLY A 145 18.29 12.41 -57.83
CA GLY A 145 17.87 13.81 -57.93
C GLY A 145 17.63 14.44 -56.56
N GLN A 146 17.04 15.65 -56.50
CA GLN A 146 16.78 16.34 -55.24
C GLN A 146 15.88 15.50 -54.32
N VAL A 147 16.48 14.91 -53.28
CA VAL A 147 15.72 14.16 -52.28
C VAL A 147 15.02 15.18 -51.37
N PRO A 148 13.69 15.07 -51.16
CA PRO A 148 12.99 15.95 -50.23
C PRO A 148 13.62 15.84 -48.85
N LYS A 149 14.19 16.95 -48.36
CA LYS A 149 14.71 17.02 -47.00
C LYS A 149 13.55 16.73 -46.06
N ALA A 150 13.72 15.77 -45.15
CA ALA A 150 12.69 15.44 -44.18
C ALA A 150 12.46 16.66 -43.28
N THR A 151 11.50 17.51 -43.65
CA THR A 151 10.96 18.55 -42.76
C THR A 151 10.53 17.85 -41.49
N GLU A 152 11.07 18.34 -40.37
CA GLU A 152 10.81 17.90 -39.01
C GLU A 152 9.35 17.43 -38.88
N ARG A 153 9.17 16.11 -38.89
CA ARG A 153 7.83 15.51 -38.85
C ARG A 153 7.18 16.00 -37.57
N GLU A 154 5.98 16.56 -37.68
CA GLU A 154 5.14 16.92 -36.54
C GLU A 154 5.21 15.77 -35.51
N PRO A 155 5.52 16.05 -34.23
CA PRO A 155 5.77 15.00 -33.25
C PRO A 155 4.61 14.01 -33.28
N ALA A 156 4.95 12.72 -33.40
CA ALA A 156 3.97 11.66 -33.54
C ALA A 156 2.89 11.80 -32.46
N LYS A 157 1.69 12.22 -32.88
CA LYS A 157 0.52 12.28 -31.99
C LYS A 157 0.23 10.83 -31.61
N GLY A 158 0.58 10.46 -30.38
CA GLY A 158 0.26 9.16 -29.81
C GLY A 158 -1.26 8.93 -29.90
N MET A 159 -1.68 7.67 -29.87
CA MET A 159 -3.10 7.26 -29.99
C MET A 159 -4.01 7.78 -28.86
N VAL A 160 -3.51 8.66 -28.00
CA VAL A 160 -4.20 9.21 -26.84
C VAL A 160 -4.16 10.73 -26.95
N SER A 161 -5.32 11.38 -26.85
CA SER A 161 -5.39 12.83 -26.88
C SER A 161 -4.62 13.44 -25.71
N SER A 162 -4.04 14.62 -25.93
CA SER A 162 -3.37 15.40 -24.88
C SER A 162 -4.31 15.69 -23.71
N SER A 163 -5.59 15.93 -23.99
CA SER A 163 -6.62 16.13 -22.97
C SER A 163 -6.87 14.89 -22.12
N TYR A 164 -6.90 13.69 -22.71
CA TYR A 164 -7.03 12.44 -21.96
C TYR A 164 -5.81 12.19 -21.07
N MET A 165 -4.60 12.38 -21.60
CA MET A 165 -3.37 12.27 -20.81
C MET A 165 -3.33 13.26 -19.64
N ALA A 166 -3.80 14.49 -19.86
CA ALA A 166 -3.88 15.50 -18.80
C ALA A 166 -4.87 15.09 -17.71
N ASN A 167 -6.08 14.65 -18.08
CA ASN A 167 -7.10 14.19 -17.13
C ASN A 167 -6.63 12.96 -16.34
N PHE A 168 -6.06 11.97 -17.02
CA PHE A 168 -5.53 10.77 -16.37
C PHE A 168 -4.41 11.09 -15.37
N LYS A 169 -3.51 12.02 -15.74
CA LYS A 169 -2.46 12.50 -14.83
C LYS A 169 -3.04 13.26 -13.63
N SER A 170 -4.07 14.08 -13.83
CA SER A 170 -4.72 14.78 -12.72
C SER A 170 -5.43 13.82 -11.77
N ASP A 171 -6.08 12.76 -12.28
CA ASP A 171 -6.77 11.76 -11.45
C ASP A 171 -5.78 10.95 -10.61
N LEU A 172 -4.65 10.55 -11.21
CA LEU A 172 -3.55 9.91 -10.47
C LEU A 172 -2.91 10.83 -9.44
N ALA A 173 -2.75 12.12 -9.74
CA ALA A 173 -2.19 13.08 -8.81
C ALA A 173 -3.15 13.33 -7.62
N ARG A 174 -4.45 13.45 -7.88
CA ARG A 174 -5.47 13.68 -6.84
C ARG A 174 -5.55 12.50 -5.87
N THR A 175 -5.60 11.27 -6.39
CA THR A 175 -5.67 10.05 -5.56
C THR A 175 -4.40 9.80 -4.74
N ASN A 176 -3.23 10.23 -5.22
CA ASN A 176 -1.99 10.15 -4.46
C ASN A 176 -1.88 11.26 -3.42
N SER A 177 -2.22 12.51 -3.78
CA SER A 177 -2.19 13.64 -2.86
C SER A 177 -3.17 13.42 -1.70
N GLU A 178 -4.40 12.99 -1.97
CA GLU A 178 -5.40 12.78 -0.94
C GLU A 178 -5.01 11.69 0.08
N ARG A 179 -4.24 10.68 -0.37
CA ARG A 179 -3.66 9.66 0.53
C ARG A 179 -2.39 10.11 1.24
N ALA A 180 -1.58 10.98 0.62
CA ALA A 180 -0.29 11.41 1.15
C ALA A 180 -0.40 12.52 2.21
N THR A 181 -1.44 13.35 2.16
CA THR A 181 -1.57 14.51 3.09
C THR A 181 -2.24 14.17 4.41
N ARG A 182 -2.89 13.01 4.53
CA ARG A 182 -3.58 12.64 5.78
C ARG A 182 -2.57 12.08 6.78
N ALA A 183 -2.34 12.78 7.89
CA ALA A 183 -1.56 12.26 9.00
C ALA A 183 -2.23 10.97 9.53
N PHE A 184 -1.52 9.85 9.47
CA PHE A 184 -1.98 8.57 10.00
C PHE A 184 -1.13 8.11 11.16
N SER A 185 -1.77 7.41 12.10
CA SER A 185 -1.05 6.54 13.03
C SER A 185 -1.15 5.09 12.53
N VAL A 186 -0.08 4.32 12.76
CA VAL A 186 -0.09 2.88 12.50
C VAL A 186 -0.43 2.18 13.82
N ALA A 187 -1.47 1.37 13.80
CA ALA A 187 -1.84 0.51 14.90
C ALA A 187 -1.48 -0.95 14.56
N SER A 188 -0.94 -1.65 15.54
CA SER A 188 -0.56 -3.06 15.45
C SER A 188 -1.41 -3.88 16.39
N VAL A 189 -1.99 -4.96 15.89
CA VAL A 189 -2.82 -5.87 16.70
C VAL A 189 -2.51 -7.31 16.36
N SER A 190 -2.66 -8.19 17.35
CA SER A 190 -2.51 -9.62 17.16
C SER A 190 -3.83 -10.34 17.44
N PHE A 191 -4.30 -11.12 16.47
CA PHE A 191 -5.55 -11.87 16.58
C PHE A 191 -5.36 -13.32 16.11
N ARG A 192 -6.27 -14.21 16.53
CA ARG A 192 -6.17 -15.64 16.24
C ARG A 192 -6.45 -15.91 14.76
N ALA A 193 -5.72 -16.84 14.18
CA ALA A 193 -6.06 -17.39 12.87
C ALA A 193 -7.42 -18.10 12.95
N VAL A 194 -8.18 -18.08 11.84
CA VAL A 194 -9.49 -18.76 11.78
C VAL A 194 -9.32 -20.28 11.90
N ASP A 195 -8.31 -20.84 11.24
CA ASP A 195 -8.12 -22.28 11.07
C ASP A 195 -6.95 -22.85 11.91
N SER A 196 -6.31 -22.02 12.74
CA SER A 196 -5.14 -22.50 13.49
C SER A 196 -4.97 -21.83 14.85
N ARG A 197 -4.16 -22.47 15.71
CA ARG A 197 -3.76 -21.90 17.01
C ARG A 197 -2.78 -20.74 16.89
N SER A 198 -2.28 -20.45 15.69
CA SER A 198 -1.35 -19.34 15.48
C SER A 198 -2.09 -18.00 15.57
N ARG A 199 -1.32 -16.92 15.75
CA ARG A 199 -1.84 -15.55 15.75
C ARG A 199 -1.26 -14.80 14.56
N TYR A 200 -2.12 -14.12 13.82
CA TYR A 200 -1.65 -13.13 12.85
C TYR A 200 -1.31 -11.84 13.59
N HIS A 201 -0.19 -11.26 13.23
CA HIS A 201 0.12 -9.86 13.54
C HIS A 201 -0.32 -9.03 12.34
N ALA A 202 -1.16 -8.03 12.57
CA ALA A 202 -1.67 -7.16 11.52
C ALA A 202 -1.40 -5.71 11.89
N ASP A 203 -0.82 -5.00 10.92
CA ASP A 203 -0.65 -3.56 10.98
C ASP A 203 -1.68 -2.88 10.09
N PHE A 204 -2.24 -1.77 10.55
CA PHE A 204 -3.18 -0.94 9.79
C PHE A 204 -3.07 0.55 10.14
N ARG A 205 -3.51 1.39 9.21
CA ARG A 205 -3.54 2.84 9.37
C ARG A 205 -4.84 3.28 10.01
N VAL A 206 -4.72 4.30 10.86
CA VAL A 206 -5.81 4.94 11.56
C VAL A 206 -5.74 6.43 11.28
N PHE A 207 -6.85 6.98 10.80
CA PHE A 207 -7.00 8.38 10.43
C PHE A 207 -8.17 8.96 11.22
N ASN A 208 -7.95 9.98 12.07
CA ASN A 208 -9.03 10.65 12.81
C ASN A 208 -10.02 9.68 13.49
N ASN A 209 -9.49 8.69 14.22
CA ASN A 209 -10.26 7.62 14.86
C ASN A 209 -10.97 6.63 13.91
N HIS A 210 -10.74 6.71 12.60
CA HIS A 210 -11.22 5.77 11.60
C HIS A 210 -10.13 4.79 11.17
N ILE A 211 -10.46 3.50 10.99
CA ILE A 211 -9.51 2.49 10.50
C ILE A 211 -9.63 2.41 8.98
N ASP A 212 -8.51 2.52 8.26
CA ASP A 212 -8.50 2.31 6.81
C ASP A 212 -8.49 0.81 6.48
N ASN A 213 -9.61 0.29 6.01
CA ASN A 213 -9.77 -1.13 5.68
C ASN A 213 -8.81 -1.63 4.61
N SER A 214 -8.45 -0.78 3.66
CA SER A 214 -7.52 -1.15 2.59
C SER A 214 -6.09 -1.37 3.10
N SER A 215 -5.81 -0.86 4.30
CA SER A 215 -4.52 -0.93 4.96
C SER A 215 -4.41 -2.09 5.96
N VAL A 216 -5.49 -2.83 6.22
CA VAL A 216 -5.42 -3.98 7.13
C VAL A 216 -4.56 -5.09 6.57
N CYS A 217 -3.72 -5.64 7.45
CA CYS A 217 -2.71 -6.62 7.10
C CYS A 217 -1.65 -6.07 6.13
N MET A 218 -1.29 -4.77 6.24
CA MET A 218 -0.27 -4.15 5.36
C MET A 218 1.12 -4.75 5.49
N ASN A 219 1.39 -5.45 6.59
CA ASN A 219 2.65 -6.13 6.82
C ASN A 219 2.86 -7.30 5.85
N PHE A 220 1.77 -7.83 5.25
CA PHE A 220 1.82 -8.83 4.20
C PHE A 220 1.65 -8.18 2.83
N SER A 221 2.33 -8.73 1.81
CA SER A 221 2.21 -8.23 0.44
C SER A 221 0.78 -8.38 -0.09
N LYS A 222 0.30 -7.35 -0.80
CA LYS A 222 -1.04 -7.37 -1.41
C LYS A 222 -1.15 -8.55 -2.37
N GLY A 223 -2.20 -9.36 -2.20
CA GLY A 223 -2.47 -10.53 -3.04
C GLY A 223 -1.87 -11.84 -2.53
N SER A 224 -0.97 -11.80 -1.55
CA SER A 224 -0.39 -13.00 -0.93
C SER A 224 -1.44 -13.83 -0.19
N VAL A 225 -1.16 -15.12 -0.01
CA VAL A 225 -2.03 -16.05 0.72
C VAL A 225 -2.18 -15.57 2.18
N GLU A 226 -1.09 -15.16 2.81
CA GLU A 226 -1.10 -14.66 4.19
C GLU A 226 -1.91 -13.37 4.32
N ASN A 227 -1.90 -12.49 3.31
CA ASN A 227 -2.73 -11.28 3.31
C ASN A 227 -4.22 -11.64 3.26
N ARG A 228 -4.60 -12.61 2.42
CA ARG A 228 -5.99 -13.08 2.31
C ARG A 228 -6.47 -13.74 3.60
N GLU A 229 -5.65 -14.60 4.21
CA GLU A 229 -5.96 -15.26 5.47
C GLU A 229 -6.03 -14.28 6.64
N CYS A 230 -5.07 -13.36 6.74
CA CYS A 230 -5.06 -12.32 7.74
C CYS A 230 -6.33 -11.45 7.63
N ARG A 231 -6.76 -11.09 6.41
CA ARG A 231 -8.00 -10.34 6.20
C ARG A 231 -9.25 -11.14 6.58
N ARG A 232 -9.31 -12.45 6.28
CA ARG A 232 -10.41 -13.33 6.73
C ARG A 232 -10.51 -13.38 8.25
N ALA A 233 -9.38 -13.53 8.93
CA ALA A 233 -9.31 -13.49 10.39
C ALA A 233 -9.64 -12.09 10.96
N ALA A 234 -9.27 -11.02 10.26
CA ALA A 234 -9.55 -9.65 10.66
C ALA A 234 -11.05 -9.35 10.72
N VAL A 235 -11.86 -9.90 9.81
CA VAL A 235 -13.33 -9.75 9.83
C VAL A 235 -13.90 -10.23 11.17
N VAL A 236 -13.51 -11.42 11.61
CA VAL A 236 -13.94 -11.97 12.90
C VAL A 236 -13.44 -11.10 14.05
N PHE A 237 -12.18 -10.67 14.00
CA PHE A 237 -11.59 -9.80 15.01
C PHE A 237 -12.33 -8.46 15.17
N PHE A 238 -12.67 -7.78 14.07
CA PHE A 238 -13.38 -6.50 14.13
C PHE A 238 -14.80 -6.66 14.65
N LYS A 239 -15.47 -7.76 14.30
CA LYS A 239 -16.79 -8.12 14.83
C LYS A 239 -16.75 -8.33 16.35
N GLU A 240 -15.82 -9.15 16.83
CA GLU A 240 -15.64 -9.40 18.27
C GLU A 240 -15.23 -8.13 19.02
N SER A 241 -14.31 -7.35 18.45
CA SER A 241 -13.86 -6.09 19.04
C SER A 241 -15.01 -5.09 19.16
N CYS A 242 -15.84 -4.92 18.12
CA CYS A 242 -17.00 -4.05 18.19
C CYS A 242 -17.97 -4.47 19.30
N GLN A 243 -18.25 -5.78 19.43
CA GLN A 243 -19.12 -6.28 20.51
C GLN A 243 -18.52 -6.05 21.90
N GLU A 244 -17.22 -6.29 22.06
CA GLU A 244 -16.54 -6.12 23.33
C GLU A 244 -16.47 -4.66 23.76
N TRP A 245 -16.12 -3.76 22.83
CA TRP A 245 -16.10 -2.32 23.09
C TRP A 245 -17.49 -1.74 23.30
N THR A 246 -18.53 -2.28 22.64
CA THR A 246 -19.92 -1.90 22.92
C THR A 246 -20.32 -2.24 24.36
N LYS A 247 -19.94 -3.42 24.86
CA LYS A 247 -20.19 -3.82 26.25
C LYS A 247 -19.41 -2.94 27.23
N ARG A 248 -18.13 -2.64 26.95
CA ARG A 248 -17.32 -1.75 27.79
C ARG A 248 -17.84 -0.32 27.81
N ALA A 249 -18.20 0.24 26.66
CA ALA A 249 -18.75 1.60 26.56
C ALA A 249 -20.06 1.74 27.34
N ALA A 250 -20.92 0.73 27.32
CA ALA A 250 -22.14 0.71 28.12
C ALA A 250 -21.87 0.65 29.64
N LYS A 251 -20.79 -0.05 30.04
CA LYS A 251 -20.40 -0.24 31.44
C LYS A 251 -19.66 0.97 32.02
N ASP A 252 -18.59 1.41 31.36
CA ASP A 252 -17.67 2.42 31.88
C ASP A 252 -18.19 3.84 31.59
N ARG A 253 -19.03 4.01 30.55
CA ARG A 253 -19.63 5.29 30.11
C ARG A 253 -18.63 6.41 29.79
N ASP A 254 -17.36 6.07 29.61
CA ASP A 254 -16.30 6.99 29.24
C ASP A 254 -16.35 7.37 27.75
N GLU A 255 -15.99 8.62 27.46
CA GLU A 255 -15.93 9.13 26.08
C GLU A 255 -14.87 8.41 25.24
N GLN A 256 -13.74 8.05 25.85
CA GLN A 256 -12.70 7.27 25.18
C GLN A 256 -13.19 5.86 24.80
N SER A 257 -14.02 5.24 25.65
CA SER A 257 -14.62 3.93 25.37
C SER A 257 -15.61 4.01 24.23
N LYS A 258 -16.40 5.09 24.14
CA LYS A 258 -17.30 5.36 23.00
C LYS A 258 -16.53 5.60 21.71
N GLN A 259 -15.51 6.45 21.72
CA GLN A 259 -14.68 6.69 20.53
C GLN A 259 -14.02 5.40 20.03
N THR A 260 -13.52 4.57 20.95
CA THR A 260 -12.92 3.28 20.61
C THR A 260 -13.96 2.31 20.07
N GLN A 261 -15.16 2.28 20.65
CA GLN A 261 -16.29 1.51 20.15
C GLN A 261 -16.66 1.92 18.72
N GLU A 262 -16.88 3.21 18.47
CA GLU A 262 -17.21 3.74 17.16
C GLU A 262 -16.18 3.34 16.12
N ARG A 263 -14.89 3.50 16.44
CA ARG A 263 -13.77 3.11 15.59
C ARG A 263 -13.82 1.64 15.14
N TYR A 264 -14.01 0.72 16.07
CA TYR A 264 -14.03 -0.72 15.74
C TYR A 264 -15.34 -1.14 15.08
N CYS A 265 -16.46 -0.55 15.47
CA CYS A 265 -17.77 -0.86 14.87
C CYS A 265 -17.91 -0.30 13.46
N GLU A 266 -17.35 0.87 13.17
CA GLU A 266 -17.28 1.42 11.82
C GLU A 266 -16.38 0.56 10.93
N ALA A 267 -15.23 0.13 11.44
CA ALA A 267 -14.37 -0.83 10.75
C ALA A 267 -15.12 -2.13 10.43
N ASN A 268 -15.88 -2.69 11.38
CA ASN A 268 -16.66 -3.90 11.11
C ASN A 268 -17.67 -3.73 9.97
N ARG A 269 -18.44 -2.63 9.98
CA ARG A 269 -19.45 -2.35 8.93
C ARG A 269 -18.82 -2.23 7.55
N THR A 270 -17.68 -1.57 7.48
CA THR A 270 -16.98 -1.31 6.22
C THR A 270 -16.17 -2.53 5.75
N PHE A 271 -15.77 -3.43 6.65
CA PHE A 271 -15.14 -4.72 6.31
C PHE A 271 -16.13 -5.77 5.82
N GLU A 272 -17.36 -5.77 6.35
CA GLU A 272 -18.42 -6.68 5.88
C GLU A 272 -18.96 -6.27 4.50
N ALA A 273 -18.84 -4.99 4.13
CA ALA A 273 -19.39 -4.44 2.89
C ALA A 273 -18.47 -4.53 1.66
N GLY A 274 -17.19 -4.93 1.81
CA GLY A 274 -16.19 -4.91 0.72
C GLY A 274 -15.35 -6.17 0.64
#